data_AF-A0A2P7YJA4-F1
#
_entry.id   AF-A0A2P7YJA4-F1
#
_cell.length_a   1.000
_cell.length_b   1.000
_cell.length_c   1.000
_cell.angle_alpha   90.00
_cell.angle_beta   90.00
_cell.angle_gamma   90.00
#
_symmetry.space_group_name_H-M   'P 1'
#
loop_
_entity.id
_entity.type
_entity.pdbx_description
1 polymer ?
#
loop_
_entity_poly.entity_id
_entity_poly.type
_entity_poly.pdbx_seq_one_letter_code
_entity_poly.pdbx_strand_id
1 'polypeptide(L)'
;MEHAPRFRSLYRQILRELPLRPQPTNKLSNPSPLQKQIRHSINSSETATKPIQMHIAELDQFISYAKAQRMYTTLLERYNPGMNMNEEERVKLTAKRVGMDTTRLDGMDFGRNKS
;
A
#
# COMPACT_ATOMS: atom_id res chain seq x y z
N MET A 1 -25.23 -19.98 -16.98
CA MET A 1 -24.29 -18.92 -16.52
C MET A 1 -24.03 -19.09 -15.02
N GLU A 2 -23.60 -20.27 -14.57
CA GLU A 2 -23.61 -20.63 -13.13
C GLU A 2 -22.53 -19.92 -12.29
N HIS A 3 -21.39 -19.54 -12.90
CA HIS A 3 -20.23 -19.04 -12.15
C HIS A 3 -20.15 -17.51 -12.03
N ALA A 4 -21.00 -16.78 -12.77
CA ALA A 4 -21.04 -15.32 -12.74
C ALA A 4 -21.24 -14.70 -11.33
N PRO A 5 -22.16 -15.19 -10.47
CA PRO A 5 -22.29 -14.67 -9.10
C PRO A 5 -21.03 -14.90 -8.25
N ARG A 6 -20.35 -16.04 -8.45
CA ARG A 6 -19.11 -16.39 -7.73
C ARG A 6 -17.95 -15.46 -8.12
N PHE A 7 -17.76 -15.19 -9.40
CA PHE A 7 -16.73 -14.24 -9.84
C PHE A 7 -16.98 -12.83 -9.28
N ARG A 8 -18.25 -12.40 -9.22
CA ARG A 8 -18.61 -11.10 -8.63
C ARG A 8 -18.32 -11.05 -7.12
N SER A 9 -18.59 -12.12 -6.37
CA SER A 9 -18.26 -12.15 -4.94
C SER A 9 -16.75 -12.09 -4.70
N LEU A 10 -15.97 -12.87 -5.45
CA LEU A 10 -14.51 -12.90 -5.35
C LEU A 10 -13.89 -11.54 -5.71
N TYR A 11 -14.35 -10.95 -6.82
CA TYR A 11 -13.92 -9.61 -7.22
C TYR A 11 -14.19 -8.56 -6.13
N ARG A 12 -15.37 -8.57 -5.51
CA ARG A 12 -15.69 -7.64 -4.40
C ARG A 12 -14.84 -7.89 -3.17
N GLN A 13 -14.50 -9.14 -2.89
CA GLN A 13 -13.61 -9.49 -1.79
C GLN A 13 -12.20 -8.95 -2.04
N ILE A 14 -11.65 -9.15 -3.24
CA ILE A 14 -10.36 -8.57 -3.66
C ILE A 14 -10.35 -7.04 -3.48
N LEU A 15 -11.42 -6.36 -3.91
CA LEU A 15 -11.52 -4.91 -3.76
C LEU A 15 -11.53 -4.43 -2.31
N ARG A 16 -11.96 -5.27 -1.36
CA ARG A 16 -11.98 -4.95 0.07
C ARG A 16 -10.62 -5.15 0.75
N GLU A 17 -9.81 -6.09 0.25
CA GLU A 17 -8.47 -6.36 0.78
C GLU A 17 -7.43 -5.35 0.29
N LEU A 18 -7.68 -4.69 -0.84
CA LEU A 18 -6.81 -3.63 -1.34
C LEU A 18 -6.83 -2.42 -0.39
N PRO A 19 -5.67 -1.83 -0.05
CA PRO A 19 -5.62 -0.66 0.82
C PRO A 19 -6.49 0.45 0.22
N LEU A 20 -7.55 0.81 0.95
CA LEU A 20 -8.44 1.89 0.55
C LEU A 20 -7.63 3.18 0.60
N ARG A 21 -7.20 3.63 -0.58
CA ARG A 21 -6.62 4.96 -0.73
C ARG A 21 -7.67 5.97 -0.22
N PRO A 22 -7.32 6.87 0.71
CA PRO A 22 -8.19 7.97 1.08
C PRO A 22 -8.27 8.92 -0.13
N GLN A 23 -9.13 8.59 -1.09
CA GLN A 23 -9.37 9.44 -2.25
C GLN A 23 -10.57 10.35 -1.96
N PRO A 24 -10.43 11.67 -2.16
CA PRO A 24 -11.50 12.63 -1.90
C PRO A 24 -12.62 12.62 -2.96
N THR A 25 -12.50 11.83 -4.02
CA THR A 25 -13.42 11.89 -5.16
C THR A 25 -13.97 10.52 -5.57
N ASN A 26 -15.22 10.57 -6.01
CA ASN A 26 -16.14 9.48 -6.35
C ASN A 26 -15.49 8.17 -6.85
N LYS A 27 -15.56 7.11 -6.03
CA LYS A 27 -14.99 5.76 -6.27
C LYS A 27 -15.47 5.10 -7.56
N LEU A 28 -16.62 5.49 -8.09
CA LEU A 28 -17.19 4.94 -9.33
C LEU A 28 -16.60 5.56 -10.60
N SER A 29 -16.15 6.82 -10.52
CA SER A 29 -15.77 7.61 -11.70
C SER A 29 -14.31 7.41 -12.13
N ASN A 30 -13.42 7.08 -11.19
CA ASN A 30 -11.99 6.89 -11.45
C ASN A 30 -11.45 5.61 -10.80
N PRO A 31 -11.67 4.43 -11.41
CA PRO A 31 -11.12 3.18 -10.90
C PRO A 31 -9.58 3.18 -11.02
N SER A 32 -8.91 2.66 -9.99
CA SER A 32 -7.45 2.51 -9.96
C SER A 32 -6.95 1.69 -11.17
N PRO A 33 -5.76 1.99 -11.73
CA PRO A 33 -5.15 1.16 -12.78
C PRO A 33 -5.09 -0.32 -12.41
N LEU A 34 -4.81 -0.64 -11.14
CA LEU A 34 -4.81 -2.01 -10.64
C LEU A 34 -6.20 -2.65 -10.69
N GLN A 35 -7.25 -1.91 -10.35
CA GLN A 35 -8.63 -2.40 -10.47
C GLN A 35 -8.99 -2.67 -11.93
N LYS A 36 -8.54 -1.82 -12.87
CA LYS A 36 -8.72 -2.06 -14.31
C LYS A 36 -7.99 -3.32 -14.76
N GLN A 37 -6.75 -3.53 -14.29
CA GLN A 37 -5.97 -4.72 -14.61
C GLN A 37 -6.62 -6.01 -14.06
N ILE A 38 -7.09 -6.00 -12.81
CA ILE A 38 -7.81 -7.15 -12.21
C ILE A 38 -9.12 -7.44 -12.96
N ARG A 39 -9.86 -6.40 -13.36
CA ARG A 39 -11.06 -6.59 -14.20
C ARG A 39 -10.69 -7.17 -15.56
N HIS A 40 -9.59 -6.73 -16.14
CA HIS A 40 -9.12 -7.24 -17.42
C HIS A 40 -8.69 -8.70 -17.31
N SER A 41 -7.96 -9.10 -16.26
CA SER A 41 -7.57 -10.50 -16.07
C SER A 41 -8.77 -11.44 -15.89
N ILE A 42 -9.79 -11.02 -15.13
CA ILE A 42 -11.00 -11.82 -14.91
C ILE A 42 -11.84 -11.99 -16.19
N ASN A 43 -11.83 -10.98 -17.07
CA ASN A 43 -12.62 -10.99 -18.32
C ASN A 43 -11.79 -11.34 -19.56
N SER A 44 -10.46 -11.52 -19.44
CA SER A 44 -9.58 -11.77 -20.57
C SER A 44 -9.85 -13.15 -21.16
N SER A 45 -9.97 -13.21 -22.50
CA SER A 45 -10.20 -14.44 -23.26
C SER A 45 -9.09 -15.49 -23.06
N GLU A 46 -7.88 -15.07 -22.66
CA GLU A 46 -6.79 -16.01 -22.34
C GLU A 46 -7.13 -16.93 -21.17
N THR A 47 -7.96 -16.47 -20.21
CA THR A 47 -8.47 -17.31 -19.11
C THR A 47 -9.49 -18.34 -19.56
N ALA A 48 -10.09 -18.19 -20.76
CA ALA A 48 -11.03 -19.16 -21.31
C ALA A 48 -10.37 -20.48 -21.73
N THR A 49 -9.04 -20.51 -21.87
CA THR A 49 -8.28 -21.73 -22.13
C THR A 49 -8.10 -22.61 -20.87
N LYS A 50 -8.15 -22.00 -19.68
CA LYS A 50 -8.06 -22.72 -18.40
C LYS A 50 -9.45 -23.17 -17.95
N PRO A 51 -9.57 -24.34 -17.28
CA PRO A 51 -10.83 -24.74 -16.69
C PRO A 51 -11.28 -23.71 -15.64
N ILE A 52 -12.57 -23.37 -15.65
CA ILE A 52 -13.17 -22.33 -14.78
C ILE A 52 -12.83 -22.54 -13.30
N GLN A 53 -12.75 -23.79 -12.85
CA GLN A 53 -12.39 -24.15 -11.48
C GLN A 53 -10.97 -23.71 -11.11
N MET A 54 -9.99 -23.86 -12.01
CA MET A 54 -8.62 -23.37 -11.78
C MET A 54 -8.59 -21.85 -11.70
N HIS A 55 -9.36 -21.16 -12.54
CA HIS A 55 -9.46 -19.70 -12.48
C HIS A 55 -10.07 -19.23 -11.15
N ILE A 56 -11.08 -19.92 -10.63
CA ILE A 56 -11.64 -19.64 -9.30
C ILE A 56 -10.58 -19.86 -8.20
N ALA A 57 -9.83 -20.98 -8.26
CA ALA A 57 -8.77 -21.27 -7.31
C ALA A 57 -7.65 -20.22 -7.33
N GLU A 58 -7.27 -19.74 -8.51
CA GLU A 58 -6.28 -18.66 -8.67
C GLU A 58 -6.74 -17.36 -8.00
N LEU A 59 -8.02 -16.99 -8.14
CA LEU A 59 -8.58 -15.83 -7.45
C LEU A 59 -8.63 -16.01 -5.93
N ASP A 60 -8.98 -17.21 -5.44
CA ASP A 60 -8.96 -17.52 -3.99
C ASP A 60 -7.54 -17.46 -3.41
N GLN A 61 -6.53 -17.92 -4.17
CA GLN A 61 -5.13 -17.79 -3.79
C GLN A 61 -4.68 -16.32 -3.74
N PHE A 62 -5.09 -15.51 -4.72
CA PHE A 62 -4.80 -14.08 -4.74
C PHE A 62 -5.40 -13.34 -3.53
N ILE A 63 -6.64 -13.66 -3.15
CA ILE A 63 -7.28 -13.13 -1.95
C ILE A 63 -6.48 -13.48 -0.69
N SER A 64 -6.03 -14.74 -0.59
CA SER A 64 -5.23 -15.21 0.54
C SER A 64 -3.90 -14.46 0.64
N TYR A 65 -3.23 -14.24 -0.49
CA TYR A 65 -2.02 -13.42 -0.58
C TYR A 65 -2.27 -11.96 -0.16
N ALA A 66 -3.35 -11.34 -0.65
CA ALA A 66 -3.67 -9.95 -0.31
C ALA A 66 -3.91 -9.76 1.20
N LYS A 67 -4.59 -10.70 1.84
CA LYS A 67 -4.78 -10.73 3.31
C LYS A 67 -3.44 -10.87 4.05
N ALA A 68 -2.59 -11.78 3.59
CA ALA A 68 -1.26 -11.98 4.17
C ALA A 68 -0.40 -10.72 4.03
N GLN A 69 -0.44 -10.05 2.88
CA GLN A 69 0.27 -8.80 2.64
C GLN A 69 -0.17 -7.69 3.59
N ARG A 70 -1.48 -7.54 3.82
CA ARG A 70 -2.01 -6.56 4.79
C ARG A 70 -1.51 -6.86 6.21
N MET A 71 -1.59 -8.12 6.63
CA MET A 71 -1.08 -8.54 7.94
C MET A 71 0.41 -8.32 8.07
N TYR A 72 1.18 -8.61 7.03
CA TYR A 72 2.61 -8.35 6.96
C TYR A 72 2.90 -6.86 7.13
N THR A 73 2.22 -5.97 6.40
CA THR A 73 2.36 -4.52 6.56
C THR A 73 2.06 -4.07 7.99
N THR A 74 0.98 -4.58 8.60
CA THR A 74 0.62 -4.28 9.99
C THR A 74 1.68 -4.75 10.99
N LEU A 75 2.25 -5.95 10.80
CA LEU A 75 3.33 -6.46 11.63
C LEU A 75 4.59 -5.61 11.46
N LEU A 76 4.92 -5.24 10.23
CA LEU A 76 6.08 -4.42 9.92
C LEU A 76 6.00 -3.05 10.61
N GLU A 77 4.84 -2.38 10.55
CA GLU A 77 4.61 -1.09 11.23
C GLU A 77 4.72 -1.21 12.76
N ARG A 78 4.18 -2.30 13.34
CA ARG A 78 4.21 -2.52 14.79
C ARG A 78 5.61 -2.75 15.32
N TYR A 79 6.38 -3.57 14.63
CA TYR A 79 7.71 -3.97 15.08
C TYR A 79 8.80 -3.00 14.63
N ASN A 80 8.54 -2.17 13.62
CA ASN A 80 9.46 -1.12 13.14
C ASN A 80 8.81 0.28 13.15
N PRO A 81 8.43 0.81 14.34
CA PRO A 81 7.77 2.12 14.46
C PRO A 81 8.65 3.31 14.03
N GLY A 82 9.91 3.08 13.65
CA GLY A 82 10.83 4.09 13.12
C GLY A 82 11.23 3.90 11.65
N MET A 83 10.61 2.97 10.91
CA MET A 83 11.01 2.65 9.53
C MET A 83 10.81 3.82 8.55
N ASN A 84 9.81 4.67 8.80
CA ASN A 84 9.52 5.87 8.00
C ASN A 84 10.10 7.16 8.61
N MET A 85 10.85 7.08 9.72
CA MET A 85 11.57 8.24 10.25
C MET A 85 12.89 8.38 9.52
N ASN A 86 13.09 9.48 8.80
CA ASN A 86 14.39 9.81 8.22
C ASN A 86 15.43 9.94 9.35
N GLU A 87 16.69 9.57 9.06
CA GLU A 87 17.84 9.65 9.98
C GLU A 87 17.89 11.02 10.70
N GLU A 88 17.59 12.10 9.96
CA GLU A 88 17.53 13.48 10.44
C GLU A 88 16.49 13.70 11.56
N GLU A 89 15.32 13.07 11.47
CA GLU A 89 14.28 13.17 12.50
C GLU A 89 14.65 12.37 13.75
N ARG A 90 15.33 11.22 13.58
CA ARG A 90 15.89 10.44 14.69
C ARG A 90 16.96 11.21 15.46
N VAL A 91 17.87 11.89 14.74
CA VAL A 91 18.90 12.73 15.35
C VAL A 91 18.28 13.90 16.11
N LYS A 92 17.28 14.59 15.53
CA LYS A 92 16.55 15.69 16.21
C LYS A 92 15.83 15.23 17.48
N LEU A 93 15.15 14.09 17.45
CA LEU A 93 14.44 13.55 18.63
C LEU A 93 15.41 13.06 19.72
N THR A 94 16.54 12.47 19.33
CA THR A 94 17.59 12.05 20.28
C THR A 94 18.25 13.26 20.91
N ALA A 95 18.56 14.30 20.13
CA ALA A 95 19.13 15.55 20.61
C ALA A 95 18.19 16.28 21.59
N LYS A 96 16.89 16.38 21.26
CA LYS A 96 15.88 16.93 22.20
C LYS A 96 15.78 16.12 23.50
N ARG A 97 15.89 14.79 23.42
CA ARG A 97 15.84 13.90 24.60
C ARG A 97 17.02 14.11 25.56
N VAL A 98 18.19 14.54 25.06
CA VAL A 98 19.37 14.88 25.89
C VAL A 98 19.44 16.37 26.25
N GLY A 99 18.38 17.15 25.96
CA GLY A 99 18.35 18.59 26.23
C GLY A 99 19.17 19.43 25.26
N MET A 100 19.56 18.88 24.10
CA MET A 100 20.33 19.55 23.07
C MET A 100 19.39 20.08 21.98
N ASP A 101 19.19 21.40 21.94
CA ASP A 101 18.25 22.04 21.03
C ASP A 101 18.91 22.29 19.66
N THR A 102 18.61 21.43 18.67
CA THR A 102 19.18 21.52 17.31
C THR A 102 18.67 22.70 16.50
N THR A 103 17.65 23.41 16.99
CA THR A 103 17.17 24.70 16.43
C THR A 103 18.23 25.80 16.48
N ARG A 104 19.22 25.67 17.38
CA ARG A 104 20.34 26.63 17.51
C ARG A 104 21.41 26.46 16.43
N LEU A 105 21.42 25.37 15.67
CA LEU A 105 22.43 25.09 14.64
C LEU A 105 22.02 25.54 13.23
N ASP A 106 20.71 25.65 12.94
CA ASP A 106 20.21 26.19 11.66
C ASP A 106 20.38 27.73 11.53
N GLY A 107 20.74 28.40 12.63
CA GLY A 107 20.98 29.85 12.69
C GLY A 107 22.44 30.28 12.64
N MET A 108 23.40 29.35 12.53
CA MET A 108 24.80 29.70 12.29
C MET A 108 25.03 29.86 10.80
N ASP A 109 24.58 31.00 10.29
CA ASP A 109 25.07 31.59 9.06
C ASP A 109 26.61 31.68 9.18
N PHE A 110 27.33 30.83 8.44
CA PHE A 110 28.78 30.93 8.27
C PHE A 110 29.10 32.15 7.39
N GLY A 111 28.69 33.32 7.88
CA GLY A 111 29.11 34.61 7.38
C GLY A 111 30.46 34.98 7.99
N ARG A 112 31.42 35.25 7.08
CA ARG A 112 32.78 35.84 7.23
C ARG A 112 33.91 34.79 7.23
N ASN A 113 34.90 34.85 6.34
CA ASN A 113 35.63 36.04 5.90
C ASN A 113 35.92 36.06 4.38
N LYS A 114 35.67 37.23 3.77
CA LYS A 114 36.49 37.73 2.66
C LYS A 114 37.90 37.97 3.19
N SER A 115 38.91 37.51 2.45
CA SER A 115 40.20 38.19 2.35
C SER A 115 40.74 38.02 0.95
#